data_AF-A0A951CCR1-F1
#
_entry.id   AF-A0A951CCR1-F1
#
_cell.length_a   1.000
_cell.length_b   1.000
_cell.length_c   1.000
_cell.angle_alpha   90.00
_cell.angle_beta   90.00
_cell.angle_gamma   90.00
#
_symmetry.space_group_name_H-M   'P 1'
#
loop_
_entity.id
_entity.type
_entity.pdbx_description
1 polymer ?
#
loop_
_entity_poly.entity_id
_entity_poly.type
_entity_poly.pdbx_seq_one_letter_code
_entity_poly.pdbx_strand_id
1 'polypeptide(L)' 'MRVFADYDQILADPDLEAVVISLPNSLHSPATLNALTAGKHILCEKPPISARGSGRIICTGWQAIG' A
#
# COMPACT_ATOMS: atom_id res chain seq x y z
N MET A 1 13.32 -7.07 14.41
CA MET A 1 12.78 -7.70 13.19
C MET A 1 11.53 -8.47 13.59
N ARG A 2 10.34 -7.99 13.21
CA ARG A 2 9.07 -8.73 13.35
C ARG A 2 8.76 -9.38 12.01
N VAL A 3 8.26 -10.61 12.02
CA VAL A 3 7.82 -11.31 10.80
C VAL A 3 6.36 -11.65 11.00
N PHE A 4 5.54 -11.28 10.02
CA PHE A 4 4.12 -11.55 10.03
C PHE A 4 3.84 -12.62 8.97
N ALA A 5 3.03 -13.62 9.34
CA ALA A 5 2.55 -14.62 8.40
C ALA A 5 1.33 -14.14 7.61
N ASP A 6 0.71 -13.05 8.08
CA ASP A 6 -0.55 -12.53 7.57
C ASP A 6 -0.43 -11.03 7.26
N TYR A 7 -0.99 -10.62 6.13
CA TYR A 7 -0.92 -9.26 5.62
C TYR A 7 -1.73 -8.27 6.47
N ASP A 8 -2.90 -8.68 6.97
CA ASP A 8 -3.79 -7.79 7.72
C ASP A 8 -3.21 -7.47 9.09
N GLN A 9 -2.45 -8.40 9.68
CA GLN A 9 -1.70 -8.16 10.93
C GLN A 9 -0.63 -7.06 10.78
N ILE A 10 -0.02 -6.93 9.59
CA ILE A 10 0.95 -5.87 9.32
C ILE A 10 0.26 -4.51 9.36
N LEU A 11 -0.87 -4.39 8.67
CA LEU A 11 -1.61 -3.13 8.60
C LEU A 11 -2.26 -2.72 9.92
N ALA A 12 -2.62 -3.70 10.76
CA ALA A 12 -3.19 -3.47 12.08
C ALA A 12 -2.15 -3.05 13.14
N ASP A 13 -0.84 -3.17 12.87
CA ASP A 13 0.20 -2.77 13.83
C ASP A 13 0.16 -1.24 14.04
N PRO A 14 -0.16 -0.76 15.25
CA PRO A 14 -0.23 0.68 15.53
C PRO A 14 1.14 1.36 15.48
N ASP A 15 2.24 0.61 15.66
CA ASP A 15 3.61 1.15 15.63
C ASP A 15 4.13 1.32 14.18
N LEU A 16 3.42 0.79 13.18
CA LEU A 16 3.83 0.84 11.78
C LEU A 16 3.35 2.15 11.12
N GLU A 17 4.27 2.98 10.65
CA GLU A 17 3.94 4.26 10.02
C GLU A 17 3.88 4.19 8.49
N ALA A 18 4.68 3.31 7.88
CA ALA A 18 4.83 3.22 6.43
C ALA A 18 5.04 1.78 5.93
N VAL A 19 4.66 1.53 4.68
CA VAL A 19 4.86 0.24 3.99
C VAL A 19 5.53 0.42 2.63
N VAL A 20 6.40 -0.52 2.28
CA VAL A 20 6.96 -0.68 0.94
C VAL A 20 6.26 -1.86 0.26
N ILE A 21 5.61 -1.60 -0.87
CA ILE A 21 4.88 -2.62 -1.63
C ILE A 21 5.77 -3.10 -2.77
N SER A 22 6.27 -4.33 -2.64
CA SER A 22 7.08 -5.03 -3.66
C SER A 22 6.42 -6.35 -4.06
N LEU A 23 5.11 -6.31 -4.29
CA LEU A 23 4.28 -7.46 -4.66
C LEU A 23 4.25 -7.65 -6.20
N PRO A 24 3.67 -8.73 -6.73
CA PRO A 24 3.35 -8.79 -8.15
C PRO A 24 2.47 -7.60 -8.59
N ASN A 25 2.68 -7.10 -9.83
CA ASN A 25 2.04 -5.88 -10.35
C ASN A 25 0.51 -5.83 -10.22
N SER A 26 -0.17 -6.99 -10.26
CA SER A 26 -1.63 -7.09 -10.09
C SER A 26 -2.09 -6.76 -8.67
N LEU A 27 -1.22 -6.90 -7.68
CA LEU A 27 -1.51 -6.70 -6.26
C LEU A 27 -1.10 -5.31 -5.74
N HIS A 28 -0.36 -4.52 -6.52
CA HIS A 28 0.03 -3.16 -6.13
C HIS A 28 -1.18 -2.28 -5.81
N SER A 29 -2.21 -2.29 -6.66
CA SER A 29 -3.43 -1.47 -6.46
C SER A 29 -4.21 -1.86 -5.19
N PRO A 30 -4.63 -3.13 -4.99
CA PRO A 30 -5.36 -3.50 -3.77
C PRO A 30 -4.52 -3.34 -2.49
N ALA A 31 -3.22 -3.66 -2.52
CA ALA A 31 -2.36 -3.48 -1.35
C ALA A 31 -2.20 -2.00 -0.97
N THR A 32 -2.02 -1.13 -1.98
CA THR A 32 -1.92 0.32 -1.74
C THR A 32 -3.20 0.88 -1.15
N LEU A 33 -4.36 0.48 -1.67
CA LEU A 33 -5.65 0.89 -1.14
C LEU A 33 -5.84 0.45 0.32
N ASN A 34 -5.55 -0.81 0.63
CA ASN A 34 -5.67 -1.34 1.99
C ASN A 34 -4.75 -0.59 2.96
N ALA A 35 -3.51 -0.32 2.55
CA ALA A 35 -2.56 0.44 3.37
C ALA A 35 -2.98 1.91 3.57
N LEU A 36 -3.54 2.56 2.53
CA LEU A 36 -4.09 3.92 2.65
C LEU A 36 -5.27 3.95 3.62
N THR A 37 -6.18 2.98 3.52
CA THR A 37 -7.33 2.86 4.43
C THR A 37 -6.89 2.60 5.87
N ALA A 38 -5.77 1.90 6.07
CA ALA A 38 -5.15 1.70 7.38
C ALA A 38 -4.36 2.93 7.88
N GLY A 39 -4.35 4.04 7.14
CA GLY A 39 -3.66 5.27 7.51
C GLY A 39 -2.14 5.19 7.41
N LYS A 40 -1.60 4.26 6.61
CA LYS A 40 -0.16 4.05 6.45
C LYS A 40 0.39 4.85 5.27
N HIS A 41 1.60 5.40 5.39
CA HIS A 41 2.33 5.94 4.25
C HIS A 41 2.80 4.80 3.34
N ILE A 42 2.83 5.03 2.02
CA ILE A 42 3.15 3.97 1.06
C ILE A 42 4.23 4.40 0.09
N LEU A 43 5.18 3.49 -0.12
CA LEU A 43 6.09 3.49 -1.26
C LEU A 43 5.83 2.24 -2.10
N CYS A 44 5.45 2.43 -3.37
CA CYS A 44 5.11 1.32 -4.28
C CYS A 44 6.21 1.13 -5.32
N GLU A 45 6.71 -0.10 -5.44
CA GLU A 45 7.78 -0.43 -6.39
C GLU A 45 7.31 -0.35 -7.85
N LYS A 46 8.29 -0.12 -8.74
CA LYS A 46 8.00 0.00 -10.17
C LYS A 46 7.76 -1.38 -10.83
N PRO A 47 6.89 -1.46 -11.86
CA PRO A 47 5.92 -0.45 -12.25
C PRO A 47 4.78 -0.38 -11.22
N PRO A 48 4.33 0.82 -10.81
CA PRO A 48 3.38 0.96 -9.71
C PRO A 48 2.00 0.38 -10.01
N ILE A 49 1.70 0.01 -11.27
CA ILE A 49 0.43 -0.59 -11.70
C ILE A 49 0.58 -1.23 -13.09
N SER A 50 -0.19 -2.29 -13.38
CA SER A 50 -0.32 -2.82 -14.75
C SER A 50 -1.12 -1.86 -15.63
N ALA A 51 -0.78 -1.73 -16.92
CA ALA A 51 -1.12 -0.65 -17.87
C ALA A 51 -2.63 -0.28 -18.13
N ARG A 52 -3.58 -0.62 -17.25
CA ARG A 52 -5.02 -0.31 -17.40
C ARG A 52 -5.61 0.29 -16.12
N GLY A 53 -5.50 1.61 -15.95
CA GLY A 53 -6.59 2.40 -15.34
C GLY A 53 -6.49 2.96 -13.91
N SER A 54 -5.56 2.55 -13.04
CA SER A 54 -5.63 2.92 -11.60
C SER A 54 -4.55 3.88 -11.08
N GLY A 55 -3.62 4.36 -11.92
CA GLY A 55 -2.45 5.13 -11.48
C GLY A 55 -2.75 6.47 -10.78
N ARG A 56 -3.97 6.99 -10.92
CA ARG A 56 -4.38 8.25 -10.28
C ARG A 56 -4.61 8.10 -8.77
N ILE A 57 -4.97 6.91 -8.30
CA ILE A 57 -5.40 6.67 -6.91
C ILE A 57 -4.21 6.68 -5.93
N ILE A 58 -3.01 6.26 -6.35
CA ILE A 58 -1.85 6.19 -5.45
C ILE A 58 -1.30 7.58 -5.12
N CYS A 59 -1.14 8.45 -6.12
CA CYS A 59 -0.62 9.81 -5.89
C CYS A 59 -1.63 10.75 -5.24
N THR A 60 -2.94 10.56 -5.46
CA THR A 60 -3.98 11.42 -4.85
C THR A 60 -4.53 10.85 -3.54
N GLY A 61 -4.30 9.56 -3.26
CA GLY A 61 -4.84 8.87 -2.08
C GLY A 61 -4.33 9.47 -0.78
N TRP A 62 -3.05 9.84 -0.71
CA TRP A 62 -2.49 10.52 0.46
C TRP A 62 -3.12 11.90 0.69
N GLN A 63 -3.29 12.71 -0.37
CA GLN A 63 -3.94 14.03 -0.26
C GLN A 63 -5.39 14.00 0.22
N ALA A 64 -6.07 12.85 0.09
CA ALA A 64 -7.46 12.69 0.52
C ALA A 64 -7.62 12.24 1.98
N ILE A 65 -6.56 11.72 2.62
CA ILE A 65 -6.62 11.15 3.97
C ILE A 65 -5.79 11.92 5.02
N GLY A 66 -4.93 12.85 4.62
CA GLY A 66 -4.19 13.75 5.53
C GLY A 66 -2.68 13.60 5.44
#